data_AF-A0A0A1XK44-F1
#
_entry.id   AF-A0A0A1XK44-F1
#
_cell.length_a   1.000
_cell.length_b   1.000
_cell.length_c   1.000
_cell.angle_alpha   90.00
_cell.angle_beta   90.00
_cell.angle_gamma   90.00
#
_symmetry.space_group_name_H-M   'P 1'
#
loop_
_entity.id
_entity.type
_entity.pdbx_description
1 polymer ?
#
loop_
_entity_poly.entity_id
_entity_poly.type
_entity_poly.pdbx_seq_one_letter_code
_entity_poly.pdbx_strand_id
1 'polypeptide(L)'
;NEHTPPPFYFSKPKLQKCYGFHDGNFSDVRFPYFKLPKPCSYPIDLNKGFEQYIFRRQGKHSEMQEDLQKFILESKENVLQSHDTENAKRADGSNRSQPQQKSKRKLVLSNRGCLCKIMIIPYRLKASKYNNSKFFATRCGGILYISDGESNYGTSKNDTYHNKFMQTCFSDDPDLDPNTNVPVNENKFIRGIFRSTIKEFDLLYAAEIPGIVSNHVIDDM
;
A
#
# COMPACT_ATOMS: atom_id res chain seq x y z
N ASN A 1 34.69 17.90 3.79
CA ASN A 1 34.04 16.61 3.44
C ASN A 1 32.66 16.89 2.90
N GLU A 2 32.51 16.67 1.60
CA GLU A 2 31.35 17.01 0.79
C GLU A 2 30.07 16.34 1.30
N HIS A 3 29.09 17.15 1.68
CA HIS A 3 27.70 16.71 1.82
C HIS A 3 27.09 16.59 0.42
N THR A 4 27.53 15.62 -0.37
CA THR A 4 26.78 15.23 -1.57
C THR A 4 25.49 14.53 -1.09
N PRO A 5 24.30 15.08 -1.38
CA PRO A 5 23.07 14.37 -1.08
C PRO A 5 23.06 13.03 -1.83
N PRO A 6 22.42 11.98 -1.29
CA PRO A 6 22.43 10.67 -1.91
C PRO A 6 21.95 10.76 -3.37
N PRO A 7 22.52 9.95 -4.29
CA PRO A 7 22.28 10.04 -5.73
C PRO A 7 20.82 9.79 -6.13
N PHE A 8 19.99 9.34 -5.19
CA PHE A 8 18.55 9.24 -5.35
C PHE A 8 17.86 9.65 -4.06
N TYR A 9 16.79 10.44 -4.19
CA TYR A 9 15.92 10.80 -3.09
C TYR A 9 14.55 10.16 -3.31
N PHE A 10 14.17 9.29 -2.38
CA PHE A 10 12.80 8.81 -2.22
C PHE A 10 12.18 9.61 -1.08
N SER A 11 11.15 10.40 -1.36
CA SER A 11 10.54 11.22 -0.31
C SER A 11 9.74 10.34 0.66
N LYS A 12 9.73 10.76 1.94
CA LYS A 12 8.91 10.10 2.97
C LYS A 12 7.45 10.02 2.47
N PRO A 13 6.89 8.80 2.30
CA PRO A 13 5.51 8.66 1.87
C PRO A 13 4.55 9.31 2.86
N LYS A 14 3.53 9.98 2.32
CA LYS A 14 2.45 10.60 3.09
C LYS A 14 1.16 9.83 2.85
N LEU A 15 0.56 9.32 3.92
CA LEU A 15 -0.78 8.75 3.88
C LEU A 15 -1.78 9.86 3.51
N GLN A 16 -2.61 9.61 2.51
CA GLN A 16 -3.63 10.55 2.01
C GLN A 16 -5.03 10.14 2.46
N LYS A 17 -5.33 8.83 2.41
CA LYS A 17 -6.64 8.28 2.74
C LYS A 17 -6.54 6.81 3.08
N CYS A 18 -7.48 6.31 3.88
CA CYS A 18 -7.65 4.88 4.14
C CYS A 18 -9.04 4.41 3.71
N TYR A 19 -9.11 3.16 3.29
CA TYR A 19 -10.34 2.45 2.94
C TYR A 19 -10.36 1.09 3.63
N GLY A 20 -11.47 0.79 4.31
CA GLY A 20 -11.79 -0.56 4.76
C GLY A 20 -12.35 -1.36 3.60
N PHE A 21 -12.07 -2.65 3.58
CA PHE A 21 -12.65 -3.60 2.64
C PHE A 21 -13.23 -4.79 3.38
N HIS A 22 -14.40 -5.22 2.96
CA HIS A 22 -15.04 -6.44 3.43
C HIS A 22 -15.80 -7.10 2.28
N ASP A 23 -15.39 -8.33 1.94
CA ASP A 23 -16.05 -9.19 0.93
C ASP A 23 -16.29 -8.53 -0.43
N GLY A 24 -15.34 -7.68 -0.86
CA GLY A 24 -15.37 -6.97 -2.14
C GLY A 24 -16.02 -5.60 -2.10
N ASN A 25 -16.50 -5.15 -0.94
CA ASN A 25 -17.10 -3.83 -0.77
C ASN A 25 -16.25 -2.92 0.12
N PHE A 26 -16.34 -1.61 -0.12
CA PHE A 26 -15.80 -0.62 0.78
C PHE A 26 -16.57 -0.63 2.11
N SER A 27 -15.84 -0.49 3.20
CA SER A 27 -16.37 -0.46 4.56
C SER A 27 -15.70 0.63 5.38
N ASP A 28 -16.26 0.89 6.56
CA ASP A 28 -15.65 1.76 7.55
C ASP A 28 -14.24 1.27 7.91
N VAL A 29 -13.33 2.22 8.05
CA VAL A 29 -11.95 1.93 8.45
C VAL A 29 -11.94 1.66 9.95
N ARG A 30 -11.55 0.44 10.34
CA ARG A 30 -11.32 0.05 11.73
C ARG A 30 -9.98 -0.66 11.84
N PHE A 31 -8.96 0.07 12.26
CA PHE A 31 -7.61 -0.48 12.40
C PHE A 31 -7.50 -1.38 13.61
N PRO A 32 -6.93 -2.59 13.47
CA PRO A 32 -6.54 -3.36 14.63
C PRO A 32 -5.23 -2.82 15.22
N TYR A 33 -4.99 -3.12 16.49
CA TYR A 33 -3.86 -2.69 17.29
C TYR A 33 -2.87 -3.83 17.47
N PHE A 34 -1.60 -3.54 17.23
CA PHE A 34 -0.51 -4.49 17.39
C PHE A 34 -0.33 -4.88 18.87
N LYS A 35 -0.26 -6.18 19.11
CA LYS A 35 0.02 -6.81 20.39
C LYS A 35 1.09 -7.86 20.22
N LEU A 36 2.15 -7.76 21.01
CA LEU A 36 3.14 -8.81 21.05
C LEU A 36 2.52 -10.08 21.65
N PRO A 37 2.65 -11.26 21.02
CA PRO A 37 2.20 -12.51 21.61
C PRO A 37 2.81 -12.74 22.99
N LYS A 38 1.98 -13.21 23.94
CA LYS A 38 2.44 -13.53 25.30
C LYS A 38 3.49 -14.65 25.26
N PRO A 39 4.50 -14.64 26.15
CA PRO A 39 5.52 -15.70 26.19
C PRO A 39 4.95 -17.12 26.32
N CYS A 40 3.84 -17.28 27.06
CA CYS A 40 3.14 -18.56 27.22
C CYS A 40 2.43 -19.08 25.96
N SER A 41 2.31 -18.25 24.92
CA SER A 41 1.67 -18.64 23.65
C SER A 41 2.65 -19.33 22.68
N TYR A 42 3.93 -19.43 23.04
CA TYR A 42 4.93 -20.10 22.22
C TYR A 42 5.03 -21.60 22.53
N PRO A 43 5.23 -22.46 21.52
CA PRO A 43 5.26 -22.14 20.09
C PRO A 43 3.86 -21.84 19.51
N ILE A 44 3.77 -20.83 18.64
CA ILE A 44 2.51 -20.48 17.97
C ILE A 44 2.21 -21.53 16.91
N ASP A 45 1.05 -22.19 17.01
CA ASP A 45 0.55 -23.10 15.98
C ASP A 45 -0.10 -22.31 14.81
N LEU A 46 0.65 -22.16 13.72
CA LEU A 46 0.20 -21.48 12.50
C LEU A 46 -0.78 -22.32 11.66
N ASN A 47 -1.00 -23.61 12.00
CA ASN A 47 -2.01 -24.44 11.35
C ASN A 47 -3.37 -24.39 12.05
N LYS A 48 -3.44 -23.84 13.28
CA LYS A 48 -4.68 -23.80 14.07
C LYS A 48 -5.78 -23.05 13.32
N GLY A 49 -6.87 -23.75 13.01
CA GLY A 49 -8.03 -23.19 12.33
C GLY A 49 -7.92 -23.09 10.80
N PHE A 50 -6.94 -23.78 10.18
CA PHE A 50 -6.79 -23.82 8.72
C PHE A 50 -8.06 -24.31 8.00
N GLU A 51 -8.76 -25.30 8.55
CA GLU A 51 -9.97 -25.86 7.93
C GLU A 51 -11.13 -24.85 7.83
N GLN A 52 -11.10 -23.76 8.62
CA GLN A 52 -12.08 -22.68 8.53
C GLN A 52 -11.54 -21.43 7.81
N TYR A 53 -10.32 -21.48 7.26
CA TYR A 53 -9.66 -20.32 6.66
C TYR A 53 -10.43 -19.80 5.44
N ILE A 54 -10.66 -18.48 5.38
CA ILE A 54 -11.38 -17.83 4.28
C ILE A 54 -10.36 -17.12 3.39
N PHE A 55 -10.02 -17.78 2.27
CA PHE A 55 -9.07 -17.26 1.28
C PHE A 55 -9.59 -16.02 0.56
N ARG A 56 -8.65 -15.17 0.14
CA ARG A 56 -8.93 -13.98 -0.64
C ARG A 56 -9.57 -14.37 -1.96
N ARG A 57 -10.68 -13.71 -2.29
CA ARG A 57 -11.29 -13.81 -3.61
C ARG A 57 -10.30 -13.33 -4.65
N GLN A 58 -10.18 -14.09 -5.75
CA GLN A 58 -9.40 -13.63 -6.89
C GLN A 58 -10.10 -12.40 -7.48
N GLY A 59 -9.43 -11.25 -7.36
CA GLY A 59 -9.92 -10.02 -7.98
C GLY A 59 -9.67 -10.04 -9.49
N LYS A 60 -10.55 -9.40 -10.25
CA LYS A 60 -10.30 -9.14 -11.67
C LYS A 60 -9.20 -8.11 -11.81
N HIS A 61 -8.50 -8.12 -12.94
CA HIS A 61 -7.47 -7.12 -13.21
C HIS A 61 -8.04 -5.68 -13.20
N SER A 62 -9.31 -5.49 -13.59
CA SER A 62 -10.02 -4.21 -13.49
C SER A 62 -10.11 -3.69 -12.05
N GLU A 63 -10.13 -4.59 -11.07
CA GLU A 63 -10.32 -4.28 -9.66
C GLU A 63 -9.01 -3.87 -8.97
N MET A 64 -7.85 -4.13 -9.61
CA MET A 64 -6.54 -3.97 -8.98
C MET A 64 -6.20 -2.53 -8.56
N GLN A 65 -6.90 -1.51 -9.05
CA GLN A 65 -6.65 -0.10 -8.70
C GLN A 65 -7.94 0.65 -8.32
N GLU A 66 -8.99 -0.06 -7.90
CA GLU A 66 -10.28 0.54 -7.54
C GLU A 66 -10.18 1.52 -6.37
N ASP A 67 -9.29 1.25 -5.43
CA ASP A 67 -8.98 2.13 -4.30
C ASP A 67 -8.39 3.48 -4.74
N LEU A 68 -7.43 3.46 -5.66
CA LEU A 68 -6.86 4.66 -6.26
C LEU A 68 -7.90 5.41 -7.08
N GLN A 69 -8.69 4.70 -7.90
CA GLN A 69 -9.75 5.31 -8.71
C GLN A 69 -10.80 5.99 -7.83
N LYS A 70 -11.25 5.31 -6.77
CA LYS A 70 -12.18 5.88 -5.78
C LYS A 70 -11.60 7.12 -5.13
N PHE A 71 -10.34 7.07 -4.67
CA PHE A 71 -9.67 8.23 -4.10
C PHE A 71 -9.63 9.42 -5.05
N ILE A 72 -9.28 9.19 -6.32
CA ILE A 72 -9.24 10.24 -7.34
C ILE A 72 -10.63 10.88 -7.52
N LEU A 73 -11.70 10.07 -7.54
CA LEU A 73 -13.07 10.56 -7.71
C LEU A 73 -13.60 11.31 -6.47
N GLU A 74 -13.20 10.90 -5.26
CA GLU A 74 -13.62 11.54 -4.01
C GLU A 74 -12.80 12.79 -3.66
N SER A 75 -11.61 12.93 -4.24
CA SER A 75 -10.73 14.06 -3.96
C SER A 75 -11.29 15.36 -4.52
N LYS A 76 -11.51 16.34 -3.63
CA LYS A 76 -11.89 17.71 -4.02
C LYS A 76 -10.75 18.44 -4.73
N GLU A 77 -9.51 18.07 -4.42
CA GLU A 77 -8.31 18.57 -5.08
C GLU A 77 -7.99 17.73 -6.31
N ASN A 78 -7.39 18.36 -7.33
CA ASN A 78 -6.93 17.63 -8.50
C ASN A 78 -5.63 16.88 -8.19
N VAL A 79 -5.77 15.70 -7.57
CA VAL A 79 -4.67 14.80 -7.20
C VAL A 79 -3.90 14.23 -8.40
N LEU A 80 -4.42 14.45 -9.62
CA LEU A 80 -3.75 14.09 -10.86
C LEU A 80 -2.77 15.18 -11.35
N GLN A 81 -2.77 16.36 -10.72
CA GLN A 81 -1.76 17.38 -10.98
C GLN A 81 -0.41 16.96 -10.36
N SER A 82 0.67 17.19 -11.11
CA SER A 82 2.01 16.98 -10.57
C SER A 82 2.30 17.94 -9.43
N HIS A 83 3.16 17.51 -8.50
CA HIS A 83 3.46 18.24 -7.27
C HIS A 83 4.05 19.65 -7.50
N ASP A 84 4.68 19.87 -8.67
CA ASP A 84 5.24 21.17 -9.04
C ASP A 84 4.18 22.18 -9.49
N THR A 85 3.04 21.70 -10.01
CA THR A 85 1.93 22.56 -10.41
C THR A 85 1.25 23.19 -9.20
N GLU A 86 1.21 22.48 -8.06
CA GLU A 86 0.72 23.00 -6.77
C GLU A 86 1.67 24.06 -6.19
N ASN A 87 2.99 23.83 -6.25
CA ASN A 87 4.00 24.78 -5.75
C ASN A 87 4.05 26.06 -6.59
N ALA A 88 3.86 25.97 -7.91
CA ALA A 88 3.82 27.13 -8.79
C ALA A 88 2.63 28.07 -8.50
N LYS A 89 1.47 27.54 -8.08
CA LYS A 89 0.28 28.34 -7.71
C LYS A 89 0.43 29.09 -6.39
N ARG A 90 1.27 28.61 -5.47
CA ARG A 90 1.53 29.27 -4.18
C ARG A 90 2.56 30.39 -4.26
N ALA A 91 3.28 30.51 -5.38
CA ALA A 91 4.37 31.45 -5.57
C ALA A 91 3.96 32.78 -6.25
N ASP A 92 2.66 33.04 -6.45
CA ASP A 92 2.18 34.32 -7.00
C ASP A 92 2.14 35.39 -5.91
N GLY A 93 3.34 35.85 -5.56
CA GLY A 93 3.61 36.89 -4.59
C GLY A 93 5.01 37.45 -4.82
N SER A 94 5.18 38.15 -5.94
CA SER A 94 6.32 38.99 -6.35
C SER A 94 7.43 38.37 -7.25
N ASN A 95 7.58 39.07 -8.38
CA ASN A 95 8.79 39.37 -9.16
C ASN A 95 9.43 38.33 -10.11
N ARG A 96 9.29 38.68 -11.41
CA ARG A 96 10.26 38.63 -12.53
C ARG A 96 10.97 37.30 -12.84
N SER A 97 10.39 36.62 -13.83
CA SER A 97 11.05 36.10 -15.05
C SER A 97 12.46 35.49 -14.90
N GLN A 98 12.49 34.23 -14.47
CA GLN A 98 13.37 33.23 -15.09
C GLN A 98 12.47 32.25 -15.87
N PRO A 99 12.91 31.64 -16.98
CA PRO A 99 12.14 30.60 -17.64
C PRO A 99 11.93 29.48 -16.62
N GLN A 100 10.71 29.39 -16.07
CA GLN A 100 10.31 28.31 -15.19
C GLN A 100 10.61 27.02 -15.94
N GLN A 101 11.61 26.29 -15.44
CA GLN A 101 11.92 24.96 -15.93
C GLN A 101 10.69 24.13 -15.61
N LYS A 102 9.76 24.01 -16.59
CA LYS A 102 8.52 23.23 -16.46
C LYS A 102 8.93 21.86 -15.97
N SER A 103 8.71 21.60 -14.69
CA SER A 103 9.12 20.34 -14.12
C SER A 103 8.20 19.27 -14.69
N LYS A 104 8.77 18.46 -15.58
CA LYS A 104 8.09 17.41 -16.36
C LYS A 104 7.89 16.14 -15.53
N ARG A 105 7.56 16.27 -14.24
CA ARG A 105 7.36 15.11 -13.38
C ARG A 105 6.23 14.24 -13.94
N LYS A 106 6.42 12.93 -13.92
CA LYS A 106 5.46 11.95 -14.44
C LYS A 106 4.70 11.35 -13.26
N LEU A 107 3.38 11.47 -13.25
CA LEU A 107 2.55 10.80 -12.26
C LEU A 107 2.43 9.31 -12.59
N VAL A 108 2.63 8.48 -11.57
CA VAL A 108 2.50 7.02 -11.62
C VAL A 108 1.46 6.58 -10.60
N LEU A 109 0.46 5.83 -11.07
CA LEU A 109 -0.59 5.20 -10.27
C LEU A 109 -0.33 3.70 -10.19
N SER A 110 -0.17 3.15 -8.98
CA SER A 110 0.20 1.74 -8.81
C SER A 110 -0.16 1.17 -7.44
N ASN A 111 0.08 -0.14 -7.25
CA ASN A 111 0.06 -0.76 -5.92
C ASN A 111 1.48 -0.89 -5.39
N ARG A 112 1.66 -0.79 -4.07
CA ARG A 112 2.95 -1.00 -3.40
C ARG A 112 3.58 -2.34 -3.80
N GLY A 113 2.79 -3.42 -3.89
CA GLY A 113 3.28 -4.74 -4.29
C GLY A 113 3.99 -4.72 -5.65
N CYS A 114 3.36 -4.10 -6.65
CA CYS A 114 3.93 -3.92 -7.99
C CYS A 114 5.22 -3.09 -7.95
N LEU A 115 5.21 -1.97 -7.24
CA LEU A 115 6.40 -1.12 -7.09
C LEU A 115 7.56 -1.86 -6.39
N CYS A 116 7.28 -2.61 -5.33
CA CYS A 116 8.28 -3.43 -4.63
C CYS A 116 8.87 -4.52 -5.54
N LYS A 117 8.05 -5.16 -6.38
CA LYS A 117 8.54 -6.14 -7.36
C LYS A 117 9.44 -5.49 -8.40
N ILE A 118 9.13 -4.27 -8.87
CA ILE A 118 10.03 -3.53 -9.76
C ILE A 118 11.34 -3.21 -9.06
N MET A 119 11.28 -2.70 -7.82
CA MET A 119 12.46 -2.28 -7.05
C MET A 119 13.39 -3.44 -6.67
N ILE A 120 12.87 -4.66 -6.52
CA ILE A 120 13.70 -5.81 -6.13
C ILE A 120 14.44 -6.46 -7.31
N ILE A 121 14.00 -6.26 -8.56
CA ILE A 121 14.59 -6.86 -9.78
C ILE A 121 16.12 -6.73 -9.83
N PRO A 122 16.73 -5.56 -9.58
CA PRO A 122 18.18 -5.40 -9.67
C PRO A 122 18.97 -6.24 -8.66
N TYR A 123 18.33 -6.67 -7.56
CA TYR A 123 18.97 -7.42 -6.48
C TYR A 123 18.84 -8.94 -6.65
N ARG A 124 18.06 -9.42 -7.63
CA ARG A 124 17.81 -10.86 -7.79
C ARG A 124 18.73 -11.46 -8.85
N LEU A 125 19.73 -12.20 -8.37
CA LEU A 125 20.84 -12.74 -9.17
C LEU A 125 20.45 -13.82 -10.20
N LYS A 126 19.24 -14.39 -10.14
CA LYS A 126 18.77 -15.43 -11.08
C LYS A 126 17.52 -14.97 -11.83
N ALA A 127 17.72 -14.30 -12.96
CA ALA A 127 16.64 -13.70 -13.75
C ALA A 127 15.52 -14.70 -14.12
N SER A 128 15.86 -15.93 -14.54
CA SER A 128 14.88 -16.95 -14.95
C SER A 128 13.98 -17.46 -13.82
N LYS A 129 14.44 -17.39 -12.55
CA LYS A 129 13.65 -17.84 -11.38
C LYS A 129 12.88 -16.70 -10.72
N TYR A 130 13.41 -15.49 -10.80
CA TYR A 130 12.99 -14.39 -9.93
C TYR A 130 12.54 -13.12 -10.64
N ASN A 131 12.85 -12.98 -11.94
CA ASN A 131 12.46 -11.84 -12.77
C ASN A 131 11.37 -12.22 -13.78
N ASN A 132 10.71 -13.37 -13.59
CA ASN A 132 9.50 -13.73 -14.33
C ASN A 132 8.28 -13.01 -13.74
N SER A 133 8.33 -11.68 -13.69
CA SER A 133 7.20 -10.84 -13.28
C SER A 133 6.62 -10.17 -14.50
N LYS A 134 5.31 -10.27 -14.68
CA LYS A 134 4.57 -9.53 -15.70
C LYS A 134 3.96 -8.29 -15.05
N PHE A 135 4.05 -7.17 -15.73
CA PHE A 135 3.44 -5.92 -15.32
C PHE A 135 2.61 -5.39 -16.48
N PHE A 136 1.43 -4.85 -16.19
CA PHE A 136 0.69 -4.08 -17.17
C PHE A 136 0.97 -2.60 -16.95
N ALA A 137 1.22 -1.89 -18.04
CA ALA A 137 1.42 -0.46 -18.04
C ALA A 137 0.52 0.18 -19.09
N THR A 138 -0.22 1.21 -18.72
CA THR A 138 -1.04 1.99 -19.66
C THR A 138 -0.82 3.46 -19.41
N ARG A 139 -0.72 4.25 -20.48
CA ARG A 139 -0.62 5.70 -20.40
C ARG A 139 -1.94 6.32 -20.85
N CYS A 140 -2.60 7.05 -19.96
CA CYS A 140 -3.84 7.76 -20.26
C CYS A 140 -3.77 9.18 -19.68
N GLY A 141 -4.10 10.20 -20.47
CA GLY A 141 -4.06 11.59 -20.02
C GLY A 141 -2.68 12.08 -19.54
N GLY A 142 -1.59 11.44 -20.01
CA GLY A 142 -0.23 11.73 -19.55
C GLY A 142 0.20 11.02 -18.26
N ILE A 143 -0.71 10.30 -17.60
CA ILE A 143 -0.49 9.56 -16.35
C ILE A 143 -0.13 8.11 -16.67
N LEU A 144 0.79 7.53 -15.91
CA LEU A 144 1.23 6.14 -16.06
C LEU A 144 0.52 5.26 -15.03
N TYR A 145 -0.30 4.33 -15.50
CA TYR A 145 -0.97 3.32 -14.67
C TYR A 145 -0.15 2.05 -14.75
N ILE A 146 0.30 1.52 -13.60
CA ILE A 146 1.12 0.30 -13.55
C ILE A 146 0.52 -0.67 -12.53
N SER A 147 0.27 -1.91 -12.94
CA SER A 147 -0.22 -2.98 -12.07
C SER A 147 0.52 -4.29 -12.28
N ASP A 148 0.40 -5.17 -11.30
CA ASP A 148 0.86 -6.55 -11.40
C ASP A 148 0.05 -7.32 -12.44
N GLY A 149 0.71 -8.16 -13.24
CA GLY A 149 0.05 -8.93 -14.29
C GLY A 149 -0.65 -10.20 -13.83
N GLU A 150 -0.35 -10.66 -12.62
CA GLU A 150 -0.90 -11.90 -12.06
C GLU A 150 -1.12 -11.72 -10.55
N SER A 151 -2.29 -12.15 -10.07
CA SER A 151 -2.62 -12.31 -8.65
C SER A 151 -2.77 -13.80 -8.33
N ASN A 152 -1.65 -14.52 -8.30
CA ASN A 152 -1.65 -15.93 -7.89
C ASN A 152 -1.63 -15.98 -6.36
N TYR A 153 -2.82 -16.03 -5.76
CA TYR A 153 -2.97 -16.37 -4.35
C TYR A 153 -2.91 -17.89 -4.23
N GLY A 154 -1.89 -18.39 -3.53
CA GLY A 154 -1.82 -19.80 -3.17
C GLY A 154 -2.89 -20.14 -2.13
N THR A 155 -3.34 -21.39 -2.12
CA THR A 155 -4.35 -21.89 -1.17
C THR A 155 -3.81 -23.01 -0.28
N SER A 156 -2.48 -23.11 -0.15
CA SER A 156 -1.84 -24.11 0.71
C SER A 156 -1.78 -23.66 2.17
N LYS A 157 -1.52 -24.59 3.09
CA LYS A 157 -1.30 -24.27 4.51
C LYS A 157 -0.22 -23.20 4.71
N ASN A 158 0.89 -23.32 3.99
CA ASN A 158 2.01 -22.38 4.10
C ASN A 158 1.63 -20.96 3.67
N ASP A 159 0.67 -20.81 2.74
CA ASP A 159 0.18 -19.50 2.30
C ASP A 159 -0.61 -18.79 3.39
N THR A 160 -1.22 -19.54 4.33
CA THR A 160 -2.02 -18.99 5.43
C THR A 160 -1.22 -18.52 6.64
N TYR A 161 0.04 -18.96 6.76
CA TYR A 161 0.87 -18.74 7.95
C TYR A 161 1.07 -17.26 8.28
N HIS A 162 1.21 -16.40 7.26
CA HIS A 162 1.34 -14.96 7.48
C HIS A 162 0.11 -14.41 8.20
N ASN A 163 -1.08 -14.61 7.65
CA ASN A 163 -2.30 -14.05 8.23
C ASN A 163 -2.69 -14.75 9.54
N LYS A 164 -2.35 -16.03 9.70
CA LYS A 164 -2.53 -16.70 10.99
C LYS A 164 -1.63 -16.10 12.08
N PHE A 165 -0.37 -15.80 11.75
CA PHE A 165 0.52 -15.09 12.67
C PHE A 165 -0.02 -13.68 12.99
N MET A 166 -0.51 -12.96 11.98
CA MET A 166 -1.13 -11.64 12.18
C MET A 166 -2.31 -11.70 13.15
N GLN A 167 -3.16 -12.72 13.07
CA GLN A 167 -4.26 -12.93 14.02
C GLN A 167 -3.77 -13.08 15.48
N THR A 168 -2.56 -13.57 15.71
CA THR A 168 -1.98 -13.66 17.07
C THR A 168 -1.35 -12.36 17.56
N CYS A 169 -1.18 -11.40 16.65
CA CYS A 169 -0.45 -10.17 16.89
C CYS A 169 -1.32 -8.91 16.82
N PHE A 170 -2.61 -9.03 16.53
CA PHE A 170 -3.50 -7.88 16.29
C PHE A 170 -4.86 -8.06 16.96
N SER A 171 -5.26 -7.07 17.75
CA SER A 171 -6.53 -7.00 18.47
C SER A 171 -7.39 -5.87 17.92
N ASP A 172 -8.71 -5.97 18.02
CA ASP A 172 -9.61 -4.85 17.65
C ASP A 172 -9.52 -3.70 18.67
N ASP A 173 -8.98 -3.95 19.86
CA ASP A 173 -8.84 -3.00 20.95
C ASP A 173 -7.44 -3.10 21.60
N PRO A 174 -6.76 -1.98 21.90
CA PRO A 174 -5.44 -1.99 22.49
C PRO A 174 -5.41 -2.46 23.95
N ASP A 175 -6.52 -2.70 24.63
CA ASP A 175 -6.56 -3.26 25.99
C ASP A 175 -6.92 -4.75 25.99
N LEU A 176 -7.28 -5.32 24.83
CA LEU A 176 -7.66 -6.71 24.68
C LEU A 176 -6.58 -7.58 24.03
N ASP A 177 -6.62 -8.87 24.34
CA ASP A 177 -5.81 -9.87 23.64
C ASP A 177 -6.41 -10.17 22.24
N PRO A 178 -5.57 -10.50 21.25
CA PRO A 178 -6.03 -10.93 19.93
C PRO A 178 -6.98 -12.13 19.97
N ASN A 179 -8.11 -12.05 19.25
CA ASN A 179 -9.07 -13.15 19.16
C ASN A 179 -8.65 -14.18 18.09
N THR A 180 -8.16 -15.34 18.57
CA THR A 180 -7.71 -16.45 17.71
C THR A 180 -8.73 -17.58 17.52
N ASN A 181 -9.93 -17.42 18.07
CA ASN A 181 -11.00 -18.42 18.02
C ASN A 181 -11.96 -18.23 16.83
N VAL A 182 -11.75 -17.18 16.04
CA VAL A 182 -12.50 -16.90 14.81
C VAL A 182 -11.71 -17.31 13.57
N PRO A 183 -12.37 -17.64 12.45
CA PRO A 183 -11.70 -17.81 11.17
C PRO A 183 -10.88 -16.59 10.75
N VAL A 184 -9.72 -16.82 10.13
CA VAL A 184 -8.99 -15.76 9.44
C VAL A 184 -9.69 -15.50 8.10
N ASN A 185 -10.04 -14.24 7.83
CA ASN A 185 -10.68 -13.83 6.57
C ASN A 185 -9.82 -12.81 5.81
N GLU A 186 -9.22 -13.25 4.70
CA GLU A 186 -8.36 -12.40 3.87
C GLU A 186 -9.11 -11.36 3.03
N ASN A 187 -10.44 -11.46 2.97
CA ASN A 187 -11.31 -10.47 2.32
C ASN A 187 -11.66 -9.29 3.23
N LYS A 188 -11.19 -9.30 4.49
CA LYS A 188 -11.22 -8.15 5.40
C LYS A 188 -9.83 -7.55 5.49
N PHE A 189 -9.63 -6.37 4.91
CA PHE A 189 -8.34 -5.68 4.93
C PHE A 189 -8.52 -4.17 4.85
N ILE A 190 -7.46 -3.44 5.19
CA ILE A 190 -7.43 -1.97 5.08
C ILE A 190 -6.37 -1.60 4.06
N ARG A 191 -6.70 -0.66 3.18
CA ARG A 191 -5.72 -0.05 2.26
C ARG A 191 -5.53 1.42 2.56
N GLY A 192 -4.29 1.86 2.55
CA GLY A 192 -3.93 3.27 2.52
C GLY A 192 -3.53 3.70 1.12
N ILE A 193 -3.91 4.93 0.76
CA ILE A 193 -3.41 5.65 -0.40
C ILE A 193 -2.25 6.51 0.04
N PHE A 194 -1.10 6.36 -0.60
CA PHE A 194 0.13 7.05 -0.24
C PHE A 194 0.61 7.89 -1.41
N ARG A 195 1.08 9.10 -1.10
CA ARG A 195 1.77 9.99 -2.04
C ARG A 195 3.25 10.05 -1.68
N SER A 196 4.11 9.89 -2.68
CA SER A 196 5.58 10.01 -2.54
C SER A 196 6.18 10.45 -3.88
N THR A 197 7.49 10.61 -3.92
CA THR A 197 8.25 11.02 -5.10
C THR A 197 9.55 10.24 -5.19
N ILE A 198 9.89 9.79 -6.39
CA ILE A 198 11.19 9.17 -6.69
C ILE A 198 11.74 9.76 -8.00
N LYS A 199 12.92 10.36 -7.96
CA LYS A 199 13.52 11.04 -9.13
C LYS A 199 12.49 11.96 -9.83
N GLU A 200 12.23 11.77 -11.12
CA GLU A 200 11.25 12.50 -11.93
C GLU A 200 9.79 12.01 -11.79
N PHE A 201 9.51 11.04 -10.93
CA PHE A 201 8.18 10.44 -10.80
C PHE A 201 7.47 10.89 -9.53
N ASP A 202 6.24 11.35 -9.70
CA ASP A 202 5.27 11.45 -8.60
C ASP A 202 4.57 10.10 -8.48
N LEU A 203 4.53 9.55 -7.28
CA LEU A 203 3.88 8.27 -7.00
C LEU A 203 2.63 8.53 -6.20
N LEU A 204 1.50 7.98 -6.67
CA LEU A 204 0.30 7.79 -5.88
C LEU A 204 0.00 6.30 -5.90
N TYR A 205 0.09 5.65 -4.75
CA TYR A 205 -0.01 4.20 -4.70
C TYR A 205 -0.81 3.69 -3.52
N ALA A 206 -1.50 2.57 -3.73
CA ALA A 206 -2.22 1.88 -2.69
C ALA A 206 -1.35 0.83 -1.99
N ALA A 207 -1.55 0.65 -0.69
CA ALA A 207 -0.89 -0.41 0.08
C ALA A 207 -1.79 -0.93 1.19
N GLU A 208 -1.78 -2.24 1.42
CA GLU A 208 -2.41 -2.83 2.60
C GLU A 208 -1.70 -2.38 3.88
N ILE A 209 -2.49 -1.95 4.87
CA ILE A 209 -2.03 -1.55 6.19
C ILE A 209 -2.52 -2.61 7.18
N PRO A 210 -1.61 -3.31 7.88
CA PRO A 210 -1.99 -4.39 8.78
C PRO A 210 -2.69 -3.91 10.06
N GLY A 211 -2.33 -2.73 10.56
CA GLY A 211 -2.83 -2.19 11.82
C GLY A 211 -1.95 -1.07 12.35
N ILE A 212 -2.22 -0.66 13.60
CA ILE A 212 -1.58 0.45 14.30
C ILE A 212 -0.71 -0.10 15.43
N VAL A 213 0.43 0.53 15.68
CA VAL A 213 1.21 0.32 16.90
C VAL A 213 0.84 1.43 17.88
N SER A 214 0.01 1.11 18.86
CA SER A 214 -0.39 2.03 19.94
C SER A 214 -0.81 1.23 21.17
N ASN A 215 -0.62 1.82 22.35
CA ASN A 215 -1.09 1.29 23.63
C ASN A 215 -2.39 1.95 24.10
N HIS A 216 -2.98 2.82 23.28
CA HIS A 216 -4.26 3.48 23.55
C HIS A 216 -5.05 3.59 22.26
N VAL A 217 -6.38 3.68 22.41
CA VAL A 217 -7.28 3.88 21.27
C VAL A 217 -6.92 5.20 20.61
N ILE A 218 -6.78 5.17 19.29
CA ILE A 218 -6.63 6.37 18.49
C ILE A 218 -8.03 6.72 17.98
N ASP A 219 -8.67 7.66 18.65
CA ASP A 219 -9.88 8.30 18.15
C ASP A 219 -9.49 9.25 17.03
N ASP A 220 -10.17 9.10 15.88
CA ASP A 220 -10.07 9.90 14.65
C ASP A 220 -8.76 9.79 13.81
N MET A 221 -8.91 9.24 12.59
CA MET A 221 -8.03 9.48 11.43
C MET A 221 -8.83 10.05 10.26
#